data_AF-A0A533S8A7-F1
#
_entry.id   AF-A0A533S8A7-F1
#
_cell.length_a   1.000
_cell.length_b   1.000
_cell.length_c   1.000
_cell.angle_alpha   90.00
_cell.angle_beta   90.00
_cell.angle_gamma   90.00
#
_symmetry.space_group_name_H-M   'P 1'
#
loop_
_entity.id
_entity.type
_entity.pdbx_description
1 polymer ?
#
loop_
_entity_poly.entity_id
_entity_poly.type
_entity_poly.pdbx_seq_one_letter_code
_entity_poly.pdbx_strand_id
1 'polypeptide(L)'
;TEFPFFTFLYADPHAHMFALPITLLALLWGLSIVMGRWHWRRDEGTPGWLNFALSFSIGAVIIGALRPTNTWDLPAYLGLTLLAVVYTAFRYGEVPERLLPGLSSGARRGLLAAGAAAMLAGLAILFYQPFGQWYGQGYNAVDLWKGDRSAFWSYITHWGVFLFIIIGWLIKETRDWLASTPLSSLNKLRPYQTAILVALIVVLVIIAFLLTQGVQIAWFTLPLALWAGVLVFRPTQPDVKRFVLVLVTAALLLTLAVEVIVLRGDIERMNTVFKFYLQAWTMLSVSAAAALFWLLPGVGYWPSGRRMVWQIALILLVFGAALYPVMAGSDKINDRMSEAAPHTLDG
;
A
#
# COMPACT_ATOMS: atom_id res chain seq x y z
N THR A 1 -0.39 5.52 23.25
CA THR A 1 -0.40 4.84 21.93
C THR A 1 1.03 4.64 21.49
N GLU A 2 1.41 3.40 21.17
CA GLU A 2 2.67 3.07 20.49
C GLU A 2 2.63 3.62 19.05
N PHE A 3 2.66 4.94 18.90
CA PHE A 3 2.86 5.55 17.60
C PHE A 3 4.29 5.21 17.13
N PRO A 4 4.57 5.01 15.84
CA PRO A 4 5.84 4.46 15.35
C PRO A 4 7.13 5.09 15.92
N PHE A 5 7.06 6.35 16.37
CA PHE A 5 8.18 7.01 17.02
C PHE A 5 8.59 6.36 18.37
N PHE A 6 7.68 5.68 19.06
CA PHE A 6 7.93 5.01 20.34
C PHE A 6 9.12 4.06 20.24
N THR A 7 9.09 3.12 19.29
CA THR A 7 10.18 2.16 19.05
C THR A 7 11.52 2.85 18.83
N PHE A 8 11.55 3.96 18.09
CA PHE A 8 12.77 4.74 17.88
C PHE A 8 13.21 5.51 19.12
N LEU A 9 12.26 6.00 19.92
CA LEU A 9 12.51 6.75 21.14
C LEU A 9 13.10 5.86 22.25
N TYR A 10 12.58 4.65 22.41
CA TYR A 10 13.03 3.69 23.42
C TYR A 10 14.20 2.82 22.96
N ALA A 11 14.60 2.94 21.69
CA ALA A 11 15.52 2.00 21.04
C ALA A 11 15.12 0.53 21.25
N ASP A 12 13.81 0.26 21.33
CA ASP A 12 13.26 -1.07 21.59
C ASP A 12 13.07 -1.80 20.25
N PRO A 13 13.90 -2.81 19.95
CA PRO A 13 13.97 -3.45 18.64
C PRO A 13 12.77 -4.38 18.37
N HIS A 14 11.58 -3.80 18.28
CA HIS A 14 10.35 -4.52 17.99
C HIS A 14 10.37 -5.09 16.57
N ALA A 15 9.65 -6.21 16.39
CA ALA A 15 9.42 -6.90 15.12
C ALA A 15 9.16 -5.96 13.94
N HIS A 16 8.31 -4.94 14.14
CA HIS A 16 7.93 -4.03 13.07
C HIS A 16 9.05 -3.07 12.64
N MET A 17 9.97 -2.68 13.54
CA MET A 17 11.12 -1.85 13.20
C MET A 17 12.05 -2.57 12.24
N PHE A 18 12.33 -3.84 12.50
CA PHE A 18 13.12 -4.68 11.60
C PHE A 18 12.38 -5.00 10.31
N ALA A 19 11.05 -5.07 10.34
CA ALA A 19 10.24 -5.32 9.15
C ALA A 19 10.24 -4.13 8.18
N LEU A 20 10.30 -2.87 8.66
CA LEU A 20 10.25 -1.67 7.80
C LEU A 20 11.22 -1.68 6.60
N PRO A 21 12.53 -1.95 6.74
CA PRO A 21 13.41 -2.04 5.59
C PRO A 21 13.06 -3.21 4.66
N ILE A 22 12.58 -4.33 5.20
CA ILE A 22 12.18 -5.52 4.42
C ILE A 22 10.91 -5.23 3.61
N THR A 23 9.94 -4.55 4.19
CA THR A 23 8.70 -4.16 3.49
C THR A 23 8.99 -3.18 2.36
N LEU A 24 9.90 -2.22 2.56
CA LEU A 24 10.39 -1.34 1.49
C LEU A 24 11.10 -2.12 0.39
N LEU A 25 11.97 -3.07 0.73
CA LEU A 25 12.63 -3.95 -0.24
C LEU A 25 11.61 -4.79 -1.04
N ALA A 26 10.55 -5.28 -0.40
CA ALA A 26 9.49 -6.02 -1.08
C ALA A 26 8.74 -5.14 -2.10
N LEU A 27 8.41 -3.89 -1.73
CA LEU A 27 7.80 -2.92 -2.64
C LEU A 27 8.74 -2.54 -3.79
N LEU A 28 10.02 -2.31 -3.51
CA LEU A 28 11.05 -2.01 -4.54
C LEU A 28 11.25 -3.18 -5.49
N TRP A 29 11.26 -4.42 -4.97
CA TRP A 29 11.33 -5.61 -5.78
C TRP A 29 10.11 -5.71 -6.71
N GLY A 30 8.90 -5.54 -6.17
CA GLY A 30 7.67 -5.52 -6.98
C GLY A 30 7.69 -4.43 -8.07
N LEU A 31 8.15 -3.22 -7.72
CA LEU A 31 8.35 -2.13 -8.67
C LEU A 31 9.38 -2.49 -9.75
N SER A 32 10.47 -3.17 -9.39
CA SER A 32 11.51 -3.60 -10.33
C SER A 32 10.98 -4.58 -11.38
N ILE A 33 10.05 -5.46 -11.00
CA ILE A 33 9.36 -6.37 -11.91
C ILE A 33 8.52 -5.56 -12.91
N VAL A 34 7.72 -4.62 -12.41
CA VAL A 34 6.87 -3.74 -13.23
C VAL A 34 7.71 -2.91 -14.21
N MET A 35 8.80 -2.29 -13.74
CA MET A 35 9.71 -1.51 -14.58
C MET A 35 10.46 -2.37 -15.61
N GLY A 36 10.77 -3.62 -15.24
CA GLY A 36 11.42 -4.58 -16.14
C GLY A 36 10.52 -5.05 -17.28
N ARG A 37 9.19 -4.84 -17.22
CA ARG A 37 8.23 -5.22 -18.26
C ARG A 37 8.41 -6.66 -18.76
N TRP A 38 8.76 -7.58 -17.87
CA TRP A 38 9.04 -8.98 -18.22
C TRP A 38 10.23 -9.23 -19.18
N HIS A 39 11.11 -8.24 -19.35
CA HIS A 39 12.34 -8.37 -20.14
C HIS A 39 13.48 -8.83 -19.23
N TRP A 40 13.91 -10.08 -19.42
CA TRP A 40 14.90 -10.72 -18.55
C TRP A 40 16.33 -10.68 -19.10
N ARG A 41 16.49 -10.45 -20.41
CA ARG A 41 17.78 -10.22 -21.04
C ARG A 41 18.07 -8.72 -21.02
N ARG A 42 18.98 -8.29 -20.13
CA ARG A 42 19.35 -6.87 -19.96
C ARG A 42 20.69 -6.55 -20.59
N ASP A 43 21.68 -7.43 -20.38
CA ASP A 43 23.03 -7.27 -20.89
C ASP A 43 23.36 -8.37 -21.90
N GLU A 44 24.29 -8.11 -22.81
CA GLU A 44 24.70 -9.07 -23.85
C GLU A 44 25.35 -10.33 -23.27
N GLY A 45 25.99 -10.23 -22.10
CA GLY A 45 26.75 -11.31 -21.46
C GLY A 45 25.97 -12.19 -20.47
N THR A 46 24.76 -11.82 -20.05
CA THR A 46 23.99 -12.61 -19.06
C THR A 46 22.75 -13.26 -19.68
N PRO A 47 22.62 -14.61 -19.59
CA PRO A 47 21.41 -15.28 -20.05
C PRO A 47 20.17 -14.81 -19.29
N GLY A 48 19.07 -14.55 -20.01
CA GLY A 48 17.84 -14.04 -19.39
C GLY A 48 17.25 -14.96 -18.32
N TRP A 49 17.41 -16.28 -18.44
CA TRP A 49 16.94 -17.24 -17.44
C TRP A 49 17.68 -17.09 -16.10
N LEU A 50 18.96 -16.71 -16.12
CA LEU A 50 19.76 -16.49 -14.91
C LEU A 50 19.28 -15.24 -14.17
N ASN A 51 19.04 -14.14 -14.91
CA ASN A 51 18.46 -12.92 -14.34
C ASN A 51 17.08 -13.16 -13.74
N PHE A 52 16.23 -13.95 -14.42
CA PHE A 52 14.94 -14.38 -13.90
C PHE A 52 15.09 -15.18 -12.60
N ALA A 53 15.92 -16.22 -12.60
CA ALA A 53 16.14 -17.08 -11.45
C ALA A 53 16.69 -16.30 -10.24
N LEU A 54 17.69 -15.44 -10.45
CA LEU A 54 18.26 -14.61 -9.39
C LEU A 54 17.25 -13.60 -8.86
N SER A 55 16.53 -12.90 -9.73
CA SER A 55 15.53 -11.91 -9.33
C SER A 55 14.40 -12.56 -8.51
N PHE A 56 13.86 -13.70 -8.95
CA PHE A 56 12.82 -14.42 -8.22
C PHE A 56 13.32 -15.02 -6.91
N SER A 57 14.56 -15.52 -6.87
CA SER A 57 15.17 -16.02 -5.63
C SER A 57 15.35 -14.89 -4.61
N ILE A 58 15.87 -13.73 -5.04
CA ILE A 58 16.00 -12.55 -4.18
C ILE A 58 14.63 -12.07 -3.70
N GLY A 59 13.64 -12.00 -4.60
CA GLY A 59 12.27 -11.64 -4.25
C GLY A 59 11.68 -12.58 -3.20
N ALA A 60 11.84 -13.89 -3.38
CA ALA A 60 11.40 -14.91 -2.44
C ALA A 60 12.10 -14.81 -1.07
N VAL A 61 13.41 -14.52 -1.04
CA VAL A 61 14.15 -14.27 0.20
C VAL A 61 13.60 -13.04 0.92
N ILE A 62 13.41 -11.92 0.21
CA ILE A 62 12.91 -10.66 0.78
C ILE A 62 11.50 -10.82 1.32
N ILE A 63 10.57 -11.32 0.50
CA ILE A 63 9.15 -11.43 0.87
C ILE A 63 8.98 -12.51 1.95
N GLY A 64 9.69 -13.63 1.84
CA GLY A 64 9.67 -14.70 2.83
C GLY A 64 10.22 -14.26 4.20
N ALA A 65 11.19 -13.33 4.24
CA ALA A 65 11.75 -12.79 5.49
C ALA A 65 10.70 -12.11 6.36
N LEU A 66 9.62 -11.59 5.77
CA LEU A 66 8.51 -11.01 6.54
C LEU A 66 7.86 -12.04 7.47
N ARG A 67 7.90 -13.33 7.13
CA ARG A 67 7.30 -14.38 7.96
C ARG A 67 7.94 -14.46 9.36
N PRO A 68 9.27 -14.62 9.51
CA PRO A 68 9.93 -14.59 10.82
C PRO A 68 10.05 -13.20 11.42
N THR A 69 10.13 -12.13 10.63
CA THR A 69 10.31 -10.77 11.17
C THR A 69 9.02 -10.18 11.70
N ASN A 70 7.94 -10.19 10.91
CA ASN A 70 6.61 -9.75 11.33
C ASN A 70 5.55 -10.45 10.47
N THR A 71 5.04 -11.58 10.97
CA THR A 71 4.18 -12.50 10.21
C THR A 71 2.94 -11.84 9.59
N TRP A 72 2.46 -10.74 10.18
CA TRP A 72 1.25 -10.04 9.73
C TRP A 72 1.49 -9.23 8.44
N ASP A 73 2.75 -8.93 8.10
CA ASP A 73 3.12 -8.22 6.87
C ASP A 73 3.09 -9.13 5.65
N LEU A 74 3.37 -10.42 5.82
CA LEU A 74 3.49 -11.37 4.72
C LEU A 74 2.28 -11.34 3.77
N PRO A 75 1.00 -11.43 4.22
CA PRO A 75 -0.14 -11.46 3.31
C PRO A 75 -0.24 -10.22 2.41
N ALA A 76 -0.04 -9.03 2.98
CA ALA A 76 -0.17 -7.77 2.26
C ALA A 76 0.92 -7.60 1.20
N TYR A 77 2.19 -7.79 1.58
CA TYR A 77 3.31 -7.60 0.66
C TYR A 77 3.46 -8.75 -0.34
N LEU A 78 3.16 -9.99 0.04
CA LEU A 78 3.07 -11.10 -0.91
C LEU A 78 1.95 -10.85 -1.92
N GLY A 79 0.75 -10.45 -1.48
CA GLY A 79 -0.36 -10.13 -2.37
C GLY A 79 0.00 -9.04 -3.40
N LEU A 80 0.63 -7.95 -2.95
CA LEU A 80 1.05 -6.84 -3.82
C LEU A 80 2.13 -7.26 -4.83
N THR A 81 3.12 -8.05 -4.40
CA THR A 81 4.20 -8.52 -5.28
C THR A 81 3.74 -9.59 -6.25
N LEU A 82 2.83 -10.48 -5.84
CA LEU A 82 2.13 -11.40 -6.74
C LEU A 82 1.31 -10.65 -7.77
N LEU A 83 0.58 -9.60 -7.38
CA LEU A 83 -0.16 -8.76 -8.32
C LEU A 83 0.78 -8.08 -9.32
N ALA A 84 1.93 -7.58 -8.88
CA ALA A 84 2.96 -7.00 -9.76
C ALA A 84 3.50 -8.03 -10.77
N VAL A 85 3.78 -9.27 -10.32
CA VAL A 85 4.20 -10.38 -11.19
C VAL A 85 3.11 -10.74 -12.18
N VAL A 86 1.88 -10.98 -11.73
CA VAL A 86 0.75 -11.36 -12.58
C VAL A 86 0.48 -10.29 -13.63
N TYR A 87 0.43 -9.02 -13.21
CA TYR A 87 0.22 -7.88 -14.11
C TYR A 87 1.30 -7.82 -15.19
N THR A 88 2.57 -7.88 -14.78
CA THR A 88 3.71 -7.70 -15.70
C THR A 88 3.83 -8.89 -16.65
N ALA A 89 3.72 -10.12 -16.15
CA ALA A 89 3.77 -11.34 -16.95
C ALA A 89 2.61 -11.42 -17.94
N PHE A 90 1.39 -11.08 -17.50
CA PHE A 90 0.22 -11.14 -18.38
C PHE A 90 0.29 -10.06 -19.47
N ARG A 91 0.77 -8.86 -19.13
CA ARG A 91 0.81 -7.73 -20.06
C ARG A 91 1.95 -7.81 -21.07
N TYR A 92 3.13 -8.24 -20.62
CA TYR A 92 4.37 -8.16 -21.41
C TYR A 92 5.03 -9.52 -21.67
N GLY A 93 4.59 -10.58 -21.01
CA GLY A 93 5.15 -11.91 -21.20
C GLY A 93 4.87 -12.45 -22.61
N GLU A 94 5.90 -13.02 -23.21
CA GLU A 94 5.79 -13.72 -24.48
C GLU A 94 6.18 -15.19 -24.27
N VAL A 95 5.26 -16.07 -24.65
CA VAL A 95 5.48 -17.53 -24.59
C VAL A 95 5.43 -18.06 -26.01
N PRO A 96 6.55 -18.60 -26.52
CA PRO A 96 6.62 -19.20 -27.85
C PRO A 96 5.52 -20.25 -28.03
N GLU A 97 4.87 -20.25 -29.20
CA GLU A 97 3.80 -21.21 -29.51
C GLU A 97 4.27 -22.66 -29.48
N ARG A 98 5.55 -22.89 -29.76
CA ARG A 98 6.18 -24.22 -29.70
C ARG A 98 6.11 -24.87 -28.32
N LEU A 99 6.08 -24.09 -27.23
CA LEU A 99 6.05 -24.62 -25.86
C LEU A 99 4.64 -25.04 -25.42
N LEU A 100 3.62 -24.35 -25.91
CA LEU A 100 2.22 -24.59 -25.55
C LEU A 100 1.36 -24.51 -26.83
N PRO A 101 1.46 -25.53 -27.70
CA PRO A 101 0.73 -25.55 -28.96
C PRO A 101 -0.79 -25.62 -28.72
N GLY A 102 -1.57 -24.96 -29.57
CA GLY A 102 -3.04 -24.97 -29.51
C GLY A 102 -3.68 -23.99 -28.52
N LEU A 103 -2.90 -23.28 -27.70
CA LEU A 103 -3.41 -22.27 -26.77
C LEU A 103 -3.39 -20.85 -27.35
N SER A 104 -4.47 -20.09 -27.08
CA SER A 104 -4.53 -18.66 -27.41
C SER A 104 -3.40 -17.88 -26.71
N SER A 105 -2.99 -16.76 -27.29
CA SER A 105 -1.93 -15.90 -26.71
C SER A 105 -2.28 -15.46 -25.28
N GLY A 106 -3.54 -15.13 -25.02
CA GLY A 106 -4.03 -14.77 -23.69
C GLY A 106 -3.93 -15.93 -22.69
N ALA A 107 -4.29 -17.15 -23.09
CA ALA A 107 -4.19 -18.33 -22.23
C ALA A 107 -2.73 -18.65 -21.88
N ARG A 108 -1.82 -18.56 -22.85
CA ARG A 108 -0.38 -18.74 -22.62
C ARG A 108 0.20 -17.73 -21.64
N ARG A 109 -0.16 -16.45 -21.80
CA ARG A 109 0.22 -15.37 -20.87
C ARG A 109 -0.37 -15.56 -19.48
N GLY A 110 -1.62 -16.03 -19.39
CA GLY A 110 -2.27 -16.39 -18.13
C GLY A 110 -1.54 -17.51 -17.39
N LEU A 111 -1.17 -18.59 -18.09
CA LEU A 111 -0.41 -19.69 -17.52
C LEU A 111 0.98 -19.26 -17.05
N LEU A 112 1.68 -18.42 -17.82
CA LEU A 112 2.96 -17.83 -17.43
C LEU A 112 2.81 -16.99 -16.16
N ALA A 113 1.81 -16.11 -16.10
CA ALA A 113 1.53 -15.26 -14.96
C ALA A 113 1.22 -16.09 -13.70
N ALA A 114 0.34 -17.09 -13.82
CA ALA A 114 -0.02 -17.99 -12.72
C ALA A 114 1.16 -18.83 -12.26
N GLY A 115 1.92 -19.40 -13.20
CA GLY A 115 3.12 -20.20 -12.89
C GLY A 115 4.20 -19.39 -12.20
N ALA A 116 4.48 -18.17 -12.67
CA ALA A 116 5.46 -17.29 -12.03
C ALA A 116 5.01 -16.83 -10.63
N ALA A 117 3.72 -16.52 -10.46
CA ALA A 117 3.15 -16.18 -9.16
C ALA A 117 3.23 -17.36 -8.17
N ALA A 118 2.85 -18.56 -8.62
CA ALA A 118 2.96 -19.78 -7.83
C ALA A 118 4.43 -20.09 -7.47
N MET A 119 5.36 -19.88 -8.40
CA MET A 119 6.79 -20.05 -8.15
C MET A 119 7.30 -19.06 -7.09
N LEU A 120 6.95 -17.77 -7.18
CA LEU A 120 7.34 -16.79 -6.16
C LEU A 120 6.81 -17.16 -4.77
N ALA A 121 5.51 -17.47 -4.67
CA ALA A 121 4.89 -17.85 -3.41
C ALA A 121 5.49 -19.15 -2.84
N GLY A 122 5.70 -20.15 -3.71
CA GLY A 122 6.32 -21.42 -3.35
C GLY A 122 7.74 -21.24 -2.82
N LEU A 123 8.58 -20.47 -3.51
CA LEU A 123 9.95 -20.17 -3.08
C LEU A 123 9.97 -19.38 -1.76
N ALA A 124 9.12 -18.37 -1.61
CA ALA A 124 9.04 -17.56 -0.39
C ALA A 124 8.66 -18.41 0.84
N ILE A 125 7.79 -19.40 0.66
CA ILE A 125 7.45 -20.36 1.72
C ILE A 125 8.59 -21.36 1.94
N LEU A 126 9.15 -21.92 0.86
CA LEU A 126 10.19 -22.95 0.92
C LEU A 126 11.45 -22.47 1.63
N PHE A 127 11.94 -21.27 1.30
CA PHE A 127 13.17 -20.73 1.90
C PHE A 127 13.06 -20.48 3.42
N TYR A 128 11.84 -20.28 3.92
CA TYR A 128 11.56 -20.09 5.34
C TYR A 128 10.78 -21.25 5.96
N GLN A 129 10.80 -22.41 5.30
CA GLN A 129 10.14 -23.62 5.79
C GLN A 129 10.71 -24.09 7.14
N PRO A 130 12.04 -24.03 7.41
CA PRO A 130 12.57 -24.38 8.73
C PRO A 130 11.94 -23.55 9.85
N PHE A 131 11.81 -22.24 9.67
CA PHE A 131 11.09 -21.38 10.62
C PHE A 131 9.62 -21.82 10.75
N GLY A 132 8.95 -22.08 9.63
CA GLY A 132 7.55 -22.48 9.60
C GLY A 132 7.25 -23.79 10.33
N GLN A 133 8.21 -24.73 10.39
CA GLN A 133 8.05 -26.00 11.12
C GLN A 133 7.99 -25.82 12.64
N TRP A 134 8.72 -24.83 13.17
CA TRP A 134 8.83 -24.59 14.62
C TRP A 134 7.95 -23.43 15.10
N TYR A 135 7.30 -22.70 14.19
CA TYR A 135 6.51 -21.53 14.52
C TYR A 135 5.14 -21.91 15.12
N GLY A 136 4.89 -21.49 16.36
CA GLY A 136 3.58 -21.58 17.00
C GLY A 136 2.70 -20.37 16.67
N GLN A 137 1.52 -20.59 16.10
CA GLN A 137 0.58 -19.51 15.77
C GLN A 137 -0.33 -19.18 16.97
N GLY A 138 -0.23 -17.95 17.47
CA GLY A 138 -1.10 -17.44 18.54
C GLY A 138 -2.44 -16.87 18.07
N TYR A 139 -2.57 -16.51 16.78
CA TYR A 139 -3.77 -15.88 16.21
C TYR A 139 -4.22 -16.67 14.97
N ASN A 140 -5.33 -17.41 15.10
CA ASN A 140 -5.79 -18.36 14.07
C ASN A 140 -7.19 -18.06 13.52
N ALA A 141 -7.83 -17.00 13.99
CA ALA A 141 -9.18 -16.64 13.57
C ALA A 141 -9.33 -15.12 13.45
N VAL A 142 -10.28 -14.71 12.62
CA VAL A 142 -10.68 -13.32 12.43
C VAL A 142 -12.10 -13.18 12.95
N ASP A 143 -12.34 -12.18 13.79
CA ASP A 143 -13.66 -11.83 14.31
C ASP A 143 -14.06 -10.42 13.80
N LEU A 144 -15.36 -10.11 13.84
CA LEU A 144 -15.86 -8.77 13.53
C LEU A 144 -15.64 -7.84 14.72
N TRP A 145 -15.12 -6.65 14.48
CA TRP A 145 -14.88 -5.64 15.51
C TRP A 145 -16.18 -4.95 15.93
N LYS A 146 -16.46 -4.98 17.24
CA LYS A 146 -17.70 -4.44 17.86
C LYS A 146 -17.48 -3.30 18.86
N GLY A 147 -16.23 -2.98 19.19
CA GLY A 147 -15.90 -1.91 20.14
C GLY A 147 -15.71 -0.55 19.46
N ASP A 148 -15.00 0.35 20.14
CA ASP A 148 -14.77 1.71 19.69
C ASP A 148 -13.97 1.79 18.38
N ARG A 149 -14.36 2.75 17.55
CA ARG A 149 -13.83 2.93 16.20
C ARG A 149 -13.09 4.25 16.04
N SER A 150 -12.28 4.35 14.99
CA SER A 150 -11.46 5.53 14.77
C SER A 150 -12.34 6.74 14.47
N ALA A 151 -12.22 7.78 15.29
CA ALA A 151 -12.85 9.06 15.02
C ALA A 151 -12.32 9.65 13.71
N PHE A 152 -13.20 10.28 12.92
CA PHE A 152 -12.83 10.83 11.62
C PHE A 152 -11.67 11.84 11.71
N TRP A 153 -11.72 12.76 12.68
CA TRP A 153 -10.67 13.78 12.80
C TRP A 153 -9.34 13.21 13.26
N SER A 154 -9.32 12.19 14.12
CA SER A 154 -8.09 11.48 14.48
C SER A 154 -7.47 10.79 13.26
N TYR A 155 -8.29 10.24 12.37
CA TYR A 155 -7.82 9.69 11.10
C TYR A 155 -7.19 10.77 10.21
N ILE A 156 -7.84 11.92 10.05
CA ILE A 156 -7.30 13.03 9.26
C ILE A 156 -6.01 13.59 9.88
N THR A 157 -5.91 13.70 11.19
CA THR A 157 -4.68 14.13 11.87
C THR A 157 -3.53 13.14 11.59
N HIS A 158 -3.81 11.84 11.63
CA HIS A 158 -2.79 10.82 11.40
C HIS A 158 -2.31 10.77 9.94
N TRP A 159 -3.25 10.81 8.99
CA TRP A 159 -2.97 10.54 7.57
C TRP A 159 -2.88 11.80 6.71
N GLY A 160 -3.18 12.98 7.28
CA GLY A 160 -3.46 14.22 6.55
C GLY A 160 -2.35 14.67 5.60
N VAL A 161 -1.09 14.54 5.98
CA VAL A 161 0.06 14.89 5.11
C VAL A 161 0.05 14.06 3.83
N PHE A 162 -0.05 12.73 3.96
CA PHE A 162 -0.06 11.82 2.82
C PHE A 162 -1.31 12.02 1.97
N LEU A 163 -2.48 12.11 2.61
CA LEU A 163 -3.76 12.30 1.94
C LEU A 163 -3.81 13.62 1.15
N PHE A 164 -3.31 14.71 1.72
CA PHE A 164 -3.28 16.01 1.03
C PHE A 164 -2.49 15.95 -0.27
N ILE A 165 -1.30 15.34 -0.23
CA ILE A 165 -0.43 15.18 -1.41
C ILE A 165 -1.07 14.22 -2.42
N ILE A 166 -1.54 13.06 -1.97
CA ILE A 166 -2.15 12.04 -2.82
C ILE A 166 -3.40 12.60 -3.49
N ILE A 167 -4.30 13.26 -2.76
CA ILE A 167 -5.51 13.88 -3.31
C ILE A 167 -5.14 14.93 -4.35
N GLY A 168 -4.16 15.81 -4.07
CA GLY A 168 -3.67 16.77 -5.05
C GLY A 168 -3.23 16.09 -6.36
N TRP A 169 -2.57 14.94 -6.25
CA TRP A 169 -2.11 14.16 -7.40
C TRP A 169 -3.25 13.47 -8.13
N LEU A 170 -4.20 12.85 -7.43
CA LEU A 170 -5.39 12.24 -8.05
C LEU A 170 -6.24 13.29 -8.79
N ILE A 171 -6.38 14.52 -8.23
CA ILE A 171 -7.03 15.65 -8.92
C ILE A 171 -6.30 15.93 -10.23
N LYS A 172 -4.97 16.06 -10.21
CA LYS A 172 -4.17 16.33 -11.41
C LYS A 172 -4.34 15.21 -12.45
N GLU A 173 -4.16 13.96 -12.07
CA GLU A 173 -4.28 12.80 -12.98
C GLU A 173 -5.68 12.71 -13.60
N THR A 174 -6.72 13.00 -12.82
CA THR A 174 -8.10 13.02 -13.29
C THR A 174 -8.34 14.16 -14.27
N ARG A 175 -7.85 15.36 -13.96
CA ARG A 175 -7.96 16.52 -14.87
C ARG A 175 -7.24 16.27 -16.19
N ASP A 176 -6.03 15.72 -16.14
CA ASP A 176 -5.24 15.36 -17.33
C ASP A 176 -5.96 14.28 -18.15
N TRP A 177 -6.60 13.30 -17.50
CA TRP A 177 -7.37 12.27 -18.19
C TRP A 177 -8.64 12.83 -18.83
N LEU A 178 -9.41 13.64 -18.11
CA LEU A 178 -10.63 14.26 -18.64
C LEU A 178 -10.32 15.22 -19.80
N ALA A 179 -9.24 16.01 -19.71
CA ALA A 179 -8.84 16.92 -20.79
C ALA A 179 -8.39 16.20 -22.06
N SER A 180 -7.82 15.00 -21.94
CA SER A 180 -7.36 14.20 -23.09
C SER A 180 -8.41 13.23 -23.64
N THR A 181 -9.57 13.09 -22.97
CA THR A 181 -10.61 12.15 -23.38
C THR A 181 -11.72 12.89 -24.13
N PRO A 182 -11.92 12.65 -25.45
CA PRO A 182 -12.99 13.30 -26.18
C PRO A 182 -14.36 12.81 -25.69
N LEU A 183 -15.36 13.69 -25.68
CA LEU A 183 -16.74 13.39 -25.27
C LEU A 183 -17.33 12.17 -26.00
N SER A 184 -16.93 11.93 -27.25
CA SER A 184 -17.32 10.75 -28.02
C SER A 184 -16.90 9.42 -27.38
N SER A 185 -15.82 9.39 -26.59
CA SER A 185 -15.39 8.18 -25.87
C SER A 185 -16.37 7.79 -24.76
N LEU A 186 -17.14 8.74 -24.21
CA LEU A 186 -18.19 8.43 -23.23
C LEU A 186 -19.32 7.59 -23.84
N ASN A 187 -19.51 7.65 -25.16
CA ASN A 187 -20.50 6.81 -25.83
C ASN A 187 -20.19 5.32 -25.70
N LYS A 188 -18.90 4.95 -25.53
CA LYS A 188 -18.48 3.57 -25.27
C LYS A 188 -18.94 3.07 -23.89
N LEU A 189 -19.25 3.99 -22.96
CA LEU A 189 -19.75 3.66 -21.63
C LEU A 189 -21.27 3.59 -21.57
N ARG A 190 -22.00 4.08 -22.58
CA ARG A 190 -23.49 4.03 -22.61
C ARG A 190 -24.05 2.63 -22.38
N PRO A 191 -23.53 1.54 -23.00
CA PRO A 191 -24.03 0.18 -22.74
C PRO A 191 -23.87 -0.26 -21.28
N TYR A 192 -22.88 0.31 -20.58
CA TYR A 192 -22.56 -0.01 -19.19
C TYR A 192 -23.16 0.99 -18.18
N GLN A 193 -23.96 1.96 -18.64
CA GLN A 193 -24.48 3.03 -17.79
C GLN A 193 -25.25 2.48 -16.58
N THR A 194 -26.14 1.51 -16.80
CA THR A 194 -26.91 0.87 -15.72
C THR A 194 -25.98 0.16 -14.74
N ALA A 195 -24.96 -0.55 -15.22
CA ALA A 195 -24.00 -1.23 -14.36
C ALA A 195 -23.17 -0.23 -13.53
N ILE A 196 -22.76 0.89 -14.11
CA ILE A 196 -22.06 1.97 -13.41
C ILE A 196 -22.95 2.58 -12.32
N LEU A 197 -24.21 2.87 -12.63
CA LEU A 197 -25.17 3.41 -11.66
C LEU A 197 -25.44 2.42 -10.52
N VAL A 198 -25.66 1.14 -10.83
CA VAL A 198 -25.83 0.09 -9.82
C VAL A 198 -24.59 -0.02 -8.94
N ALA A 199 -23.38 -0.01 -9.52
CA ALA A 199 -22.14 -0.04 -8.75
C ALA A 199 -22.02 1.17 -7.81
N LEU A 200 -22.36 2.38 -8.27
CA LEU A 200 -22.38 3.58 -7.44
C LEU A 200 -23.39 3.48 -6.29
N ILE A 201 -24.61 2.98 -6.56
CA ILE A 201 -25.62 2.76 -5.51
C ILE A 201 -25.12 1.74 -4.50
N VAL A 202 -24.53 0.63 -4.94
CA VAL A 202 -23.96 -0.39 -4.04
C VAL A 202 -22.88 0.21 -3.15
N VAL A 203 -21.98 1.03 -3.70
CA VAL A 203 -20.96 1.73 -2.91
C VAL A 203 -21.60 2.66 -1.87
N LEU A 204 -22.63 3.42 -2.24
CA LEU A 204 -23.35 4.30 -1.30
C LEU A 204 -24.05 3.50 -0.19
N VAL A 205 -24.66 2.37 -0.52
CA VAL A 205 -25.29 1.46 0.45
C VAL A 205 -24.25 0.88 1.41
N ILE A 206 -23.08 0.47 0.91
CA ILE A 206 -21.96 -0.01 1.74
C ILE A 206 -21.50 1.10 2.69
N ILE A 207 -21.31 2.34 2.20
CA ILE A 207 -20.93 3.47 3.05
C ILE A 207 -21.99 3.71 4.12
N ALA A 208 -23.27 3.79 3.74
CA ALA A 208 -24.36 3.99 4.68
C ALA A 208 -24.39 2.89 5.76
N PHE A 209 -24.26 1.62 5.36
CA PHE A 209 -24.18 0.49 6.28
C PHE A 209 -22.97 0.61 7.23
N LEU A 210 -21.79 0.90 6.71
CA LEU A 210 -20.58 1.06 7.53
C LEU A 210 -20.72 2.23 8.53
N LEU A 211 -21.36 3.33 8.12
CA LEU A 211 -21.65 4.45 9.01
C LEU A 211 -22.65 4.08 10.10
N THR A 212 -23.71 3.30 9.82
CA THR A 212 -24.64 2.83 10.87
C THR A 212 -23.99 1.88 11.84
N GLN A 213 -22.97 1.14 11.40
CA GLN A 213 -22.15 0.36 12.32
C GLN A 213 -21.29 1.26 13.20
N GLY A 214 -20.89 2.47 12.75
CA GLY A 214 -19.99 3.39 13.45
C GLY A 214 -18.60 3.54 12.80
N VAL A 215 -18.37 2.98 11.60
CA VAL A 215 -17.10 3.15 10.85
C VAL A 215 -17.08 4.53 10.19
N GLN A 216 -16.75 5.56 10.96
CA GLN A 216 -16.84 6.96 10.50
C GLN A 216 -15.95 7.26 9.29
N ILE A 217 -14.78 6.61 9.16
CA ILE A 217 -13.84 6.92 8.07
C ILE A 217 -14.32 6.44 6.69
N ALA A 218 -15.34 5.57 6.62
CA ALA A 218 -15.79 4.91 5.40
C ALA A 218 -16.28 5.87 4.31
N TRP A 219 -16.96 6.95 4.68
CA TRP A 219 -17.47 7.93 3.72
C TRP A 219 -16.37 8.65 2.96
N PHE A 220 -15.17 8.75 3.54
CA PHE A 220 -14.03 9.44 2.95
C PHE A 220 -13.07 8.45 2.27
N THR A 221 -12.70 7.39 2.98
CA THR A 221 -11.68 6.43 2.54
C THR A 221 -12.16 5.55 1.39
N LEU A 222 -13.41 5.09 1.39
CA LEU A 222 -13.91 4.20 0.34
C LEU A 222 -14.01 4.92 -1.02
N PRO A 223 -14.60 6.12 -1.13
CA PRO A 223 -14.57 6.86 -2.40
C PRO A 223 -13.15 7.20 -2.86
N LEU A 224 -12.24 7.52 -1.93
CA LEU A 224 -10.85 7.81 -2.28
C LEU A 224 -10.11 6.57 -2.80
N ALA A 225 -10.33 5.40 -2.20
CA ALA A 225 -9.77 4.14 -2.66
C ALA A 225 -10.34 3.76 -4.04
N LEU A 226 -11.64 3.93 -4.24
CA LEU A 226 -12.27 3.70 -5.54
C LEU A 226 -11.75 4.67 -6.61
N TRP A 227 -11.56 5.94 -6.27
CA TRP A 227 -11.00 6.92 -7.18
C TRP A 227 -9.58 6.56 -7.63
N ALA A 228 -8.71 6.19 -6.68
CA ALA A 228 -7.37 5.70 -6.99
C ALA A 228 -7.42 4.41 -7.84
N GLY A 229 -8.29 3.46 -7.47
CA GLY A 229 -8.49 2.20 -8.19
C GLY A 229 -8.97 2.40 -9.63
N VAL A 230 -9.91 3.31 -9.87
CA VAL A 230 -10.38 3.65 -11.22
C VAL A 230 -9.25 4.26 -12.07
N LEU A 231 -8.41 5.11 -11.46
CA LEU A 231 -7.27 5.71 -12.16
C LEU A 231 -6.20 4.70 -12.59
N VAL A 232 -6.13 3.50 -11.97
CA VAL A 232 -5.25 2.41 -12.43
C VAL A 232 -5.55 2.03 -13.89
N PHE A 233 -6.83 2.08 -14.26
CA PHE A 233 -7.33 1.71 -15.59
C PHE A 233 -7.25 2.84 -16.61
N ARG A 234 -6.71 4.02 -16.24
CA ARG A 234 -6.47 5.11 -17.18
C ARG A 234 -5.67 4.59 -18.40
N PRO A 235 -6.18 4.78 -19.63
CA PRO A 235 -5.43 4.45 -20.85
C PRO A 235 -4.08 5.18 -20.87
N THR A 236 -3.06 4.53 -21.44
CA THR A 236 -1.68 5.08 -21.55
C THR A 236 -1.00 5.52 -20.24
N GLN A 237 -1.57 5.21 -19.07
CA GLN A 237 -0.94 5.49 -17.79
C GLN A 237 0.40 4.75 -17.68
N PRO A 238 1.51 5.41 -17.27
CA PRO A 238 2.77 4.74 -16.99
C PRO A 238 2.60 3.66 -15.91
N ASP A 239 3.27 2.52 -16.08
CA ASP A 239 3.09 1.39 -15.15
C ASP A 239 3.56 1.71 -13.73
N VAL A 240 4.58 2.55 -13.58
CA VAL A 240 5.03 3.05 -12.26
C VAL A 240 3.91 3.81 -11.55
N LYS A 241 3.12 4.62 -12.28
CA LYS A 241 1.96 5.31 -11.70
C LYS A 241 0.84 4.32 -11.34
N ARG A 242 0.60 3.29 -12.16
CA ARG A 242 -0.36 2.22 -11.82
C ARG A 242 0.05 1.50 -10.54
N PHE A 243 1.33 1.18 -10.39
CA PHE A 243 1.86 0.56 -9.18
C PHE A 243 1.59 1.44 -7.95
N VAL A 244 1.91 2.73 -8.02
CA VAL A 244 1.63 3.67 -6.91
C VAL A 244 0.12 3.79 -6.61
N LEU A 245 -0.74 3.84 -7.63
CA LEU A 245 -2.20 3.87 -7.43
C LEU A 245 -2.72 2.58 -6.74
N VAL A 246 -2.14 1.43 -7.06
CA VAL A 246 -2.43 0.16 -6.37
C VAL A 246 -2.00 0.23 -4.91
N LEU A 247 -0.82 0.78 -4.59
CA LEU A 247 -0.38 0.98 -3.20
C LEU A 247 -1.32 1.89 -2.42
N VAL A 248 -1.72 3.02 -3.01
CA VAL A 248 -2.71 3.94 -2.40
C VAL A 248 -4.02 3.23 -2.13
N THR A 249 -4.52 2.48 -3.12
CA THR A 249 -5.79 1.73 -2.99
C THR A 249 -5.68 0.67 -1.91
N ALA A 250 -4.61 -0.12 -1.91
CA ALA A 250 -4.38 -1.15 -0.89
C ALA A 250 -4.31 -0.54 0.51
N ALA A 251 -3.52 0.53 0.70
CA ALA A 251 -3.36 1.16 2.00
C ALA A 251 -4.68 1.73 2.55
N LEU A 252 -5.50 2.38 1.72
CA LEU A 252 -6.81 2.89 2.13
C LEU A 252 -7.81 1.77 2.47
N LEU A 253 -7.71 0.62 1.78
CA LEU A 253 -8.51 -0.55 2.12
C LEU A 253 -8.02 -1.23 3.40
N LEU A 254 -6.70 -1.23 3.67
CA LEU A 254 -6.15 -1.73 4.93
C LEU A 254 -6.61 -0.86 6.11
N THR A 255 -6.63 0.46 5.97
CA THR A 255 -7.15 1.33 7.05
C THR A 255 -8.64 1.14 7.29
N LEU A 256 -9.42 0.77 6.26
CA LEU A 256 -10.82 0.37 6.43
C LEU A 256 -10.99 -1.01 7.05
N ALA A 257 -10.12 -1.97 6.69
CA ALA A 257 -10.22 -3.34 7.18
C ALA A 257 -10.14 -3.39 8.70
N VAL A 258 -9.22 -2.66 9.33
CA VAL A 258 -9.03 -2.66 10.80
C VAL A 258 -10.20 -2.02 11.57
N GLU A 259 -11.11 -1.34 10.89
CA GLU A 259 -12.34 -0.84 11.50
C GLU A 259 -13.45 -1.91 11.56
N VAL A 260 -13.32 -2.96 10.73
CA VAL A 260 -14.34 -4.01 10.56
C VAL A 260 -13.90 -5.34 11.15
N ILE A 261 -12.61 -5.68 11.03
CA ILE A 261 -12.07 -6.98 11.44
C ILE A 261 -11.01 -6.84 12.53
N VAL A 262 -10.89 -7.88 13.34
CA VAL A 262 -9.87 -8.03 14.38
C VAL A 262 -9.39 -9.48 14.43
N LEU A 263 -8.13 -9.71 14.79
CA LEU A 263 -7.67 -11.08 15.05
C LEU A 263 -8.12 -11.56 16.43
N ARG A 264 -8.63 -12.80 16.49
CA ARG A 264 -9.06 -13.41 17.74
C ARG A 264 -7.89 -13.53 18.72
N GLY A 265 -8.09 -13.04 19.93
CA GLY A 265 -7.05 -13.00 20.97
C GLY A 265 -6.23 -11.69 20.98
N ASP A 266 -6.56 -10.71 20.14
CA ASP A 266 -5.99 -9.37 20.22
C ASP A 266 -6.50 -8.63 21.47
N ILE A 267 -5.68 -7.72 22.00
CA ILE A 267 -6.07 -6.84 23.11
C ILE A 267 -6.91 -5.73 22.48
N GLU A 268 -8.23 -5.83 22.64
CA GLU A 268 -9.20 -5.07 21.85
C GLU A 268 -8.96 -5.26 20.36
N ARG A 269 -8.36 -4.27 19.70
CA ARG A 269 -7.87 -4.31 18.31
C ARG A 269 -6.51 -3.64 18.17
N MET A 270 -5.75 -3.51 19.26
CA MET A 270 -4.53 -2.70 19.30
C MET A 270 -3.50 -3.21 18.31
N ASN A 271 -3.19 -4.53 18.28
CA ASN A 271 -2.22 -5.07 17.34
C ASN A 271 -2.73 -5.00 15.90
N THR A 272 -4.05 -5.20 15.71
CA THR A 272 -4.70 -5.09 14.40
C THR A 272 -4.57 -3.70 13.83
N VAL A 273 -4.90 -2.66 14.60
CA VAL A 273 -4.72 -1.28 14.12
C VAL A 273 -3.24 -1.00 13.91
N PHE A 274 -2.40 -1.29 14.91
CA PHE A 274 -0.98 -0.94 14.89
C PHE A 274 -0.23 -1.56 13.70
N LYS A 275 -0.29 -2.89 13.52
CA LYS A 275 0.48 -3.59 12.48
C LYS A 275 0.01 -3.23 11.08
N PHE A 276 -1.30 -3.19 10.85
CA PHE A 276 -1.84 -2.84 9.53
C PHE A 276 -1.68 -1.35 9.22
N TYR A 277 -1.73 -0.46 10.22
CA TYR A 277 -1.41 0.95 10.00
C TYR A 277 0.05 1.14 9.62
N LEU A 278 0.99 0.37 10.15
CA LEU A 278 2.38 0.42 9.68
C LEU A 278 2.50 0.04 8.20
N GLN A 279 1.79 -1.00 7.76
CA GLN A 279 1.72 -1.38 6.35
C GLN A 279 1.17 -0.24 5.49
N ALA A 280 0.03 0.34 5.89
CA ALA A 280 -0.60 1.46 5.22
C ALA A 280 0.32 2.70 5.21
N TRP A 281 1.06 2.95 6.29
CA TRP A 281 2.02 4.04 6.41
C TRP A 281 3.18 3.89 5.45
N THR A 282 3.79 2.70 5.35
CA THR A 282 4.85 2.44 4.37
C THR A 282 4.34 2.65 2.94
N MET A 283 3.14 2.19 2.62
CA MET A 283 2.55 2.34 1.28
C MET A 283 2.20 3.79 0.96
N LEU A 284 1.56 4.51 1.89
CA LEU A 284 1.14 5.90 1.68
C LEU A 284 2.33 6.87 1.70
N SER A 285 3.35 6.64 2.52
CA SER A 285 4.55 7.50 2.56
C SER A 285 5.33 7.45 1.24
N VAL A 286 5.63 6.27 0.71
CA VAL A 286 6.30 6.10 -0.59
C VAL A 286 5.41 6.65 -1.72
N SER A 287 4.10 6.40 -1.66
CA SER A 287 3.15 6.90 -2.66
C SER A 287 3.05 8.43 -2.64
N ALA A 288 3.00 9.05 -1.46
CA ALA A 288 2.99 10.49 -1.30
C ALA A 288 4.29 11.12 -1.79
N ALA A 289 5.45 10.52 -1.51
CA ALA A 289 6.73 11.00 -2.03
C ALA A 289 6.76 11.01 -3.57
N ALA A 290 6.34 9.92 -4.21
CA ALA A 290 6.24 9.84 -5.66
C ALA A 290 5.21 10.84 -6.24
N ALA A 291 4.03 10.93 -5.61
CA ALA A 291 2.96 11.86 -5.98
C ALA A 291 3.42 13.31 -5.90
N LEU A 292 4.13 13.70 -4.83
CA LEU A 292 4.70 15.02 -4.67
C LEU A 292 5.68 15.33 -5.79
N PHE A 293 6.60 14.41 -6.10
CA PHE A 293 7.55 14.56 -7.21
C PHE A 293 6.85 14.80 -8.55
N TRP A 294 5.74 14.10 -8.83
CA TRP A 294 4.95 14.30 -10.06
C TRP A 294 4.07 15.55 -10.06
N LEU A 295 3.72 16.07 -8.89
CA LEU A 295 2.93 17.29 -8.74
C LEU A 295 3.76 18.56 -8.92
N LEU A 296 4.96 18.60 -8.32
CA LEU A 296 5.77 19.82 -8.19
C LEU A 296 6.00 20.56 -9.52
N PRO A 297 6.34 19.90 -10.65
CA PRO A 297 6.53 20.60 -11.92
C PRO A 297 5.25 21.32 -12.39
N GLY A 298 4.07 20.72 -12.16
CA GLY A 298 2.79 21.30 -12.56
C GLY A 298 2.34 22.47 -11.69
N VAL A 299 2.70 22.44 -10.40
CA VAL A 299 2.38 23.49 -9.41
C VAL A 299 3.01 24.84 -9.80
N GLY A 300 4.16 24.83 -10.48
CA GLY A 300 4.82 26.04 -10.98
C GLY A 300 3.97 26.85 -11.96
N TYR A 301 3.10 26.17 -12.73
CA TYR A 301 2.21 26.78 -13.72
C TYR A 301 0.84 27.18 -13.16
N TRP A 302 0.57 26.96 -11.87
CA TRP A 302 -0.71 27.34 -11.27
C TRP A 302 -0.81 28.85 -11.07
N PRO A 303 -2.04 29.42 -11.10
CA PRO A 303 -2.24 30.80 -10.69
C PRO A 303 -1.66 31.07 -9.30
N SER A 304 -1.04 32.23 -9.12
CA SER A 304 -0.26 32.59 -7.92
C SER A 304 -1.01 32.32 -6.61
N GLY A 305 -2.29 32.70 -6.52
CA GLY A 305 -3.13 32.47 -5.34
C GLY A 305 -3.33 30.98 -5.02
N ARG A 306 -3.63 30.15 -6.04
CA ARG A 306 -3.81 28.69 -5.84
C ARG A 306 -2.51 28.02 -5.43
N ARG A 307 -1.41 28.42 -6.06
CA ARG A 307 -0.07 27.93 -5.73
C ARG A 307 0.29 28.27 -4.28
N MET A 308 0.09 29.52 -3.87
CA MET A 308 0.38 29.99 -2.53
C MET A 308 -0.45 29.25 -1.47
N VAL A 309 -1.77 29.12 -1.68
CA VAL A 309 -2.65 28.39 -0.75
C VAL A 309 -2.21 26.93 -0.59
N TRP A 310 -1.91 26.25 -1.70
CA TRP A 310 -1.47 24.86 -1.66
C TRP A 310 -0.12 24.70 -0.96
N GLN A 311 0.85 25.58 -1.23
CA GLN A 311 2.17 25.58 -0.59
C GLN A 311 2.08 25.85 0.91
N ILE A 312 1.31 26.86 1.32
CA ILE A 312 1.09 27.18 2.74
C ILE A 312 0.46 25.98 3.45
N ALA A 313 -0.60 25.39 2.87
CA ALA A 313 -1.24 24.21 3.44
C ALA A 313 -0.26 23.04 3.59
N LEU A 314 0.56 22.77 2.56
CA LEU A 314 1.58 21.72 2.62
C LEU A 314 2.62 22.00 3.72
N ILE A 315 3.14 23.22 3.80
CA ILE A 315 4.13 23.63 4.79
C ILE A 315 3.57 23.47 6.21
N LEU A 316 2.34 23.92 6.46
CA LEU A 316 1.70 23.81 7.77
C LEU A 316 1.46 22.35 8.16
N LEU A 317 1.02 21.51 7.21
CA LEU A 317 0.82 20.07 7.46
C LEU A 317 2.14 19.35 7.76
N VAL A 318 3.18 19.61 6.96
CA VAL A 318 4.51 19.01 7.17
C VAL A 318 5.12 19.51 8.49
N PHE A 319 5.01 20.81 8.77
CA PHE A 319 5.45 21.39 10.03
C PHE A 319 4.73 20.75 11.21
N GLY A 320 3.40 20.65 11.17
CA GLY A 320 2.61 20.01 12.21
C GLY A 320 2.99 18.54 12.44
N ALA A 321 3.24 17.78 11.38
CA ALA A 321 3.72 16.41 11.49
C ALA A 321 5.15 16.34 12.05
N ALA A 322 6.03 17.27 11.68
CA ALA A 322 7.40 17.35 12.17
C ALA A 322 7.50 17.80 13.64
N LEU A 323 6.47 18.46 14.18
CA LEU A 323 6.37 18.74 15.61
C LEU A 323 6.17 17.47 16.44
N TYR A 324 5.57 16.42 15.88
CA TYR A 324 5.23 15.22 16.65
C TYR A 324 6.44 14.57 17.33
N PRO A 325 7.56 14.25 16.64
CA PRO A 325 8.75 13.70 17.30
C PRO A 325 9.29 14.59 18.44
N VAL A 326 9.24 15.92 18.27
CA VAL A 326 9.74 16.88 19.26
C VAL A 326 8.83 16.93 20.49
N MET A 327 7.52 17.08 20.28
CA MET A 327 6.54 17.18 21.37
C MET A 327 6.35 15.84 22.07
N ALA A 328 6.21 14.74 21.34
CA ALA A 328 6.08 13.41 21.92
C ALA A 328 7.34 12.99 22.69
N GLY A 329 8.54 13.35 22.19
CA GLY A 329 9.79 13.16 22.91
C GLY A 329 9.85 13.96 24.21
N SER A 330 9.48 15.25 24.15
CA SER A 330 9.44 16.12 25.34
C SER A 330 8.44 15.64 26.39
N ASP A 331 7.20 15.34 25.98
CA ASP A 331 6.17 14.82 26.89
C ASP A 331 6.65 13.54 27.56
N LYS A 332 7.35 12.67 26.82
CA LYS A 332 7.88 11.44 27.39
C LYS A 332 9.02 11.65 28.38
N ILE A 333 9.92 12.60 28.14
CA ILE A 333 10.97 12.96 29.10
C ILE A 333 10.36 13.46 30.43
N ASN A 334 9.23 14.15 30.34
CA ASN A 334 8.51 14.67 31.51
C ASN A 334 7.61 13.62 32.17
N ASP A 335 7.15 12.62 31.42
CA ASP A 335 6.31 11.50 31.89
C ASP A 335 7.14 10.47 32.68
N ARG A 336 7.36 10.78 33.97
CA ARG A 336 8.01 9.89 34.94
C ARG A 336 7.00 8.95 35.59
N MET A 337 7.38 7.67 35.72
CA MET A 337 6.57 6.71 36.49
C MET A 337 6.51 7.06 37.99
N SER A 338 7.49 7.83 38.49
CA SER A 338 7.52 8.35 39.85
C SER A 338 8.29 9.68 39.91
N GLU A 339 7.76 10.66 40.62
CA GLU A 339 8.47 11.92 40.93
C GLU A 339 9.71 11.70 41.81
N ALA A 340 9.76 10.56 42.52
CA ALA A 340 10.90 10.18 43.35
C ALA A 340 11.99 9.41 42.57
N ALA A 341 11.78 9.11 41.28
CA ALA A 341 12.77 8.42 40.47
C ALA A 341 14.04 9.29 40.32
N PRO A 342 15.24 8.74 40.53
CA PRO A 342 16.50 9.49 40.40
C PRO A 342 16.63 10.18 39.04
N HIS A 343 17.39 11.28 38.99
CA HIS A 343 17.76 11.92 37.73
C HIS A 343 19.10 11.35 37.22
N THR A 344 19.12 10.05 36.93
CA THR A 344 20.30 9.35 36.38
C THR A 344 20.02 8.85 34.96
N LEU A 345 21.07 8.39 34.26
CA LEU A 345 20.95 7.86 32.89
C LEU A 345 20.24 6.50 32.81
N ASP A 346 20.03 5.84 33.96
CA ASP A 346 19.45 4.50 34.05
C ASP A 346 17.91 4.52 34.27
N GLY A 347 17.31 5.71 34.38
CA GLY A 347 15.87 5.89 34.64
C GLY A 347 15.53 6.31 36.06
#